data_AF-A0A2J7QWB6-F1
#
_entry.id   AF-A0A2J7QWB6-F1
#
_cell.length_a   1.000
_cell.length_b   1.000
_cell.length_c   1.000
_cell.angle_alpha   90.00
_cell.angle_beta   90.00
_cell.angle_gamma   90.00
#
_symmetry.space_group_name_H-M   'P 1'
#
loop_
_entity.id
_entity.type
_entity.pdbx_description
1 polymer ?
#
loop_
_entity_poly.entity_id
_entity_poly.type
_entity_poly.pdbx_seq_one_letter_code
_entity_poly.pdbx_strand_id
1 'polypeptide(L)'
;MLAYTNHGKTTSAKRSSGQKSTLTNATQVTAELNIHLEDPISTKTVQCELHKSSIHSRAAIAKPLIPGSNFHMHIRWCHNHKT
;
A
#
# COMPACT_ATOMS: atom_id res chain seq x y z
N MET A 1 -28.19 29.87 24.87
CA MET A 1 -27.44 28.75 25.47
C MET A 1 -26.26 28.43 24.58
N LEU A 2 -25.05 28.36 25.15
CA LEU A 2 -23.75 28.33 24.44
C LEU A 2 -23.58 27.07 23.59
N ALA A 3 -23.32 27.25 22.29
CA ALA A 3 -22.92 26.19 21.38
C ALA A 3 -21.44 25.85 21.61
N TYR A 4 -21.15 24.61 22.03
CA TYR A 4 -19.78 24.15 22.20
C TYR A 4 -19.12 23.93 20.83
N THR A 5 -18.37 24.91 20.36
CA THR A 5 -17.42 24.80 19.25
C THR A 5 -16.12 24.21 19.76
N ASN A 6 -15.98 22.88 19.69
CA ASN A 6 -14.69 22.23 19.86
C ASN A 6 -14.24 21.68 18.51
N HIS A 7 -13.36 22.45 17.85
CA HIS A 7 -12.62 22.03 16.68
C HIS A 7 -11.73 20.84 17.03
N GLY A 8 -12.19 19.64 16.70
CA GLY A 8 -11.36 18.44 16.68
C GLY A 8 -10.34 18.54 15.55
N LYS A 9 -9.22 19.24 15.77
CA LYS A 9 -8.02 19.06 14.94
C LYS A 9 -7.48 17.67 15.21
N THR A 10 -8.00 16.68 14.49
CA THR A 10 -7.31 15.40 14.34
C THR A 10 -6.18 15.64 13.34
N THR A 11 -4.98 15.88 13.84
CA THR A 11 -3.75 15.67 13.07
C THR A 11 -3.61 14.17 12.83
N SER A 12 -4.36 13.66 11.84
CA SER A 12 -4.07 12.36 11.27
C SER A 12 -2.73 12.47 10.59
N ALA A 13 -1.67 12.06 11.30
CA ALA A 13 -0.43 11.74 10.64
C ALA A 13 -0.75 10.58 9.70
N LYS A 14 -0.87 10.88 8.40
CA LYS A 14 -0.93 9.89 7.33
C LYS A 14 0.42 9.16 7.33
N ARG A 15 0.59 8.22 8.25
CA ARG A 15 1.65 7.23 8.16
C ARG A 15 1.34 6.46 6.90
N SER A 16 2.27 6.48 5.94
CA SER A 16 2.26 5.64 4.75
C SER A 16 2.36 4.16 5.16
N SER A 17 1.35 3.65 5.85
CA SER A 17 1.24 2.27 6.33
C SER A 17 1.13 1.25 5.20
N GLY A 18 1.11 1.73 3.95
CA GLY A 18 1.15 0.93 2.73
C GLY A 18 2.55 0.60 2.22
N GLN A 19 3.63 1.23 2.73
CA GLN A 19 4.98 0.87 2.29
C GLN A 19 5.55 -0.25 3.18
N LYS A 20 4.96 -1.44 3.05
CA LYS A 20 5.57 -2.66 3.59
C LYS A 20 6.89 -2.87 2.86
N SER A 21 8.00 -2.74 3.59
CA SER A 21 9.39 -2.90 3.17
C SER A 21 9.80 -4.33 2.85
N THR A 22 8.85 -5.22 2.59
CA THR A 22 9.12 -6.62 2.22
C THR A 22 8.60 -6.85 0.81
N LEU A 23 9.12 -6.05 -0.11
CA LEU A 23 9.01 -6.22 -1.54
C LEU A 23 10.44 -6.34 -2.01
N THR A 24 10.77 -7.37 -2.78
CA THR A 24 11.88 -7.32 -3.73
C THR A 24 11.64 -6.09 -4.61
N ASN A 25 12.15 -4.93 -4.18
CA ASN A 25 12.05 -3.71 -4.94
C ASN A 25 12.91 -3.97 -6.17
N ALA A 26 12.31 -4.01 -7.36
CA ALA A 26 13.06 -4.18 -8.61
C ALA A 26 14.24 -3.20 -8.66
N THR A 27 14.12 -2.03 -8.05
CA THR A 27 15.20 -1.06 -7.80
C THR A 27 16.36 -1.57 -6.96
N GLN A 28 16.13 -2.29 -5.86
CA GLN A 28 17.19 -2.89 -5.04
C GLN A 28 17.90 -4.01 -5.80
N VAL A 29 17.13 -4.91 -6.41
CA VAL A 29 17.69 -5.98 -7.26
C VAL A 29 18.49 -5.39 -8.42
N THR A 30 18.00 -4.31 -9.04
CA THR A 30 18.73 -3.61 -10.11
C THR A 30 20.01 -2.98 -9.59
N ALA A 31 20.01 -2.37 -8.40
CA ALA A 31 21.20 -1.78 -7.82
C ALA A 31 22.26 -2.85 -7.52
N GLU A 32 21.86 -4.00 -6.95
CA GLU A 32 22.75 -5.13 -6.69
C GLU A 32 23.31 -5.75 -7.97
N LEU A 33 22.46 -5.97 -8.97
CA LEU A 33 22.89 -6.50 -10.27
C LEU A 33 23.86 -5.54 -10.98
N ASN A 34 23.57 -4.23 -10.97
CA ASN A 34 24.38 -3.24 -11.66
C ASN A 34 25.74 -2.98 -10.99
N ILE A 35 25.97 -3.46 -9.76
CA ILE A 35 27.31 -3.44 -9.14
C ILE A 35 28.23 -4.48 -9.82
N HIS A 36 27.67 -5.56 -10.36
CA HIS A 36 28.41 -6.72 -10.86
C HIS A 36 28.37 -6.87 -12.38
N LEU A 37 27.68 -5.99 -13.09
CA LEU A 37 27.54 -6.01 -14.53
C LEU A 37 28.38 -4.92 -15.17
N GLU A 38 29.12 -5.28 -16.23
CA GLU A 38 29.82 -4.33 -17.09
C GLU A 38 28.84 -3.36 -17.77
N ASP A 39 27.67 -3.87 -18.19
CA ASP A 39 26.59 -3.09 -18.79
C ASP A 39 25.39 -2.98 -17.83
N PRO A 40 25.01 -1.76 -17.41
CA PRO A 40 23.92 -1.58 -16.46
C PRO A 40 22.58 -1.92 -17.09
N ILE A 41 21.77 -2.68 -16.36
CA ILE A 41 20.44 -3.10 -16.77
C ILE A 41 19.39 -2.13 -16.22
N SER A 42 18.36 -1.87 -17.02
CA SER A 42 17.23 -1.04 -16.59
C SER A 42 16.34 -1.76 -15.58
N THR A 43 15.73 -0.99 -14.68
CA THR A 43 14.79 -1.52 -13.69
C THR A 43 13.55 -2.15 -14.33
N LYS A 44 13.13 -1.67 -15.53
CA LYS A 44 12.04 -2.27 -16.29
C LYS A 44 12.38 -3.68 -16.76
N THR A 45 13.61 -3.92 -17.18
CA THR A 45 14.07 -5.24 -17.60
C THR A 45 13.98 -6.22 -16.44
N VAL A 46 14.50 -5.84 -15.27
CA VAL A 46 14.40 -6.64 -14.03
C VAL A 46 12.95 -6.89 -13.66
N GLN A 47 12.07 -5.90 -13.78
CA GLN A 47 10.64 -6.04 -13.51
C GLN A 47 9.95 -7.03 -14.47
N CYS A 48 10.29 -7.01 -15.76
CA CYS A 48 9.77 -7.96 -16.74
C CYS A 48 10.17 -9.40 -16.40
N GLU A 49 11.43 -9.62 -16.01
CA GLU A 49 11.93 -10.96 -15.64
C GLU A 49 11.32 -11.48 -14.33
N LEU A 50 11.15 -10.60 -13.33
CA LEU A 50 10.42 -10.93 -12.11
C LEU A 50 8.96 -11.30 -12.41
N HIS A 51 8.33 -10.60 -13.36
CA HIS A 51 6.96 -10.89 -13.78
C HIS A 51 6.85 -12.23 -14.53
N LYS A 52 7.78 -12.54 -15.45
CA LYS A 52 7.85 -13.85 -16.14
C LYS A 52 8.03 -15.00 -15.14
N SER A 53 8.82 -14.76 -14.10
CA SER A 53 9.07 -15.73 -13.03
C SER A 53 7.90 -15.83 -12.03
N SER A 54 6.81 -15.09 -12.24
CA SER A 54 5.67 -14.95 -11.32
C SER A 54 6.07 -14.57 -9.88
N ILE A 55 7.24 -13.92 -9.73
CA ILE A 55 7.73 -13.43 -8.44
C ILE A 55 7.04 -12.10 -8.18
N HIS A 56 5.87 -12.19 -7.57
CA HIS A 56 5.11 -11.01 -7.17
C HIS A 56 5.48 -10.62 -5.76
N SER A 57 5.68 -9.33 -5.57
CA SER A 57 6.03 -8.74 -4.29
C SER A 57 4.80 -8.66 -3.36
N ARG A 58 3.57 -8.86 -3.87
CA ARG A 58 2.33 -8.72 -3.10
C ARG A 58 2.12 -9.86 -2.10
N ALA A 59 2.53 -9.66 -0.86
CA ALA A 59 2.04 -10.45 0.27
C ALA A 59 0.51 -10.32 0.37
N ALA A 60 -0.20 -11.43 0.48
CA ALA A 60 -1.62 -11.42 0.80
C ALA A 60 -1.79 -10.72 2.16
N ILE A 61 -2.26 -9.48 2.14
CA ILE A 61 -2.64 -8.78 3.36
C ILE A 61 -3.91 -9.48 3.84
N ALA A 62 -3.80 -10.23 4.94
CA ALA A 62 -4.97 -10.74 5.63
C ALA A 62 -5.89 -9.56 5.91
N LYS A 63 -7.08 -9.58 5.30
CA LYS A 63 -8.09 -8.55 5.56
C LYS A 63 -8.35 -8.56 7.07
N PRO A 64 -8.36 -7.40 7.75
CA PRO A 64 -8.81 -7.36 9.13
C PRO A 64 -10.16 -8.05 9.21
N LEU A 65 -10.32 -8.98 10.14
CA LEU A 65 -11.62 -9.58 10.45
C LEU A 65 -12.51 -8.45 10.98
N ILE A 66 -13.22 -7.79 10.07
CA ILE A 66 -14.24 -6.80 10.43
C ILE A 66 -15.44 -7.62 10.94
N PRO A 67 -15.86 -7.46 12.21
CA PRO A 67 -17.08 -8.10 12.71
C PRO A 67 -18.25 -7.74 11.79
N GLY A 68 -19.17 -8.68 11.54
CA GLY A 68 -20.25 -8.48 10.57
C GLY A 68 -21.06 -7.20 10.79
N SER A 69 -21.19 -6.72 12.03
CA SER A 69 -21.82 -5.44 12.39
C SER A 69 -21.13 -4.23 11.75
N ASN A 70 -19.80 -4.19 11.78
CA ASN A 70 -19.00 -3.08 11.24
C ASN A 70 -19.01 -3.06 9.70
N PHE A 71 -19.12 -4.23 9.06
CA PHE A 71 -19.29 -4.32 7.60
C PHE A 71 -20.58 -3.66 7.13
N HIS A 72 -21.71 -3.92 7.79
CA HIS A 72 -23.00 -3.31 7.44
C HIS A 72 -22.99 -1.78 7.62
N MET A 73 -22.34 -1.28 8.66
CA MET A 73 -22.19 0.17 8.86
C MET A 73 -21.33 0.80 7.76
N HIS A 74 -20.24 0.15 7.35
CA HIS A 74 -19.39 0.62 6.26
C HIS A 74 -20.15 0.68 4.93
N ILE A 75 -20.88 -0.37 4.55
CA ILE A 75 -21.69 -0.39 3.33
C ILE A 75 -22.75 0.71 3.35
N ARG A 76 -23.44 0.90 4.49
CA ARG A 76 -24.45 1.95 4.67
C ARG A 76 -23.85 3.34 4.52
N TRP A 77 -22.70 3.59 5.14
CA TRP A 77 -22.00 4.87 5.03
C TRP A 77 -21.57 5.16 3.59
N CYS A 78 -21.01 4.18 2.87
CA CYS A 78 -20.67 4.31 1.46
C CYS A 78 -21.88 4.63 0.58
N HIS A 79 -23.05 4.04 0.87
CA HIS A 79 -24.28 4.30 0.13
C HIS A 79 -24.79 5.72 0.35
N ASN A 80 -24.75 6.21 1.59
CA ASN A 80 -25.23 7.54 1.96
C ASN A 80 -24.35 8.68 1.42
N HIS A 81 -23.07 8.42 1.13
CA HIS A 81 -22.12 9.40 0.63
C HIS A 81 -21.73 9.19 -0.83
N LYS A 82 -22.55 8.43 -1.57
CA LYS A 82 -22.36 8.24 -3.00
C LYS A 82 -22.89 9.48 -3.72
N THR A 83 -21.96 10.33 -4.19
CA THR A 83 -22.23 11.45 -5.12
C THR A 83 -22.57 10.94 -6.51
#